data_AF-A0A2M7E642-F1
#
_entry.id   AF-A0A2M7E642-F1
#
_cell.length_a   1.000
_cell.length_b   1.000
_cell.length_c   1.000
_cell.angle_alpha   90.00
_cell.angle_beta   90.00
_cell.angle_gamma   90.00
#
_symmetry.space_group_name_H-M   'P 1'
#
loop_
_entity.id
_entity.type
_entity.pdbx_description
1 polymer ?
#
loop_
_entity_poly.entity_id
_entity_poly.type
_entity_poly.pdbx_seq_one_letter_code
_entity_poly.pdbx_strand_id
1 'polypeptide(L)'
;MDYAEKFENVSVLGAAGKMGSGILMLTAFEMANLSLKPENKGKTFTLHAIDVSQEALSGLLKNIKSQVLKNAEKNIVQLRKVYANRADLIENIDIINQYIGDVLKLIVPHTHIEASYKSTLIFEAIKEDPDLKVKVFKKINEINTLKPWFFTNTSSIPISYIDKEAKLEGRILGVHFYNPPAVQKLVEVIKSENTKPELHEFASMLIKNLRKIEVPSYDKAGFIGNGHFMRDALYGMEQATKLSVEMPFVEAIYDINKITQDYLIRPMGIFQLIDYVGIDVCQYIMKVMKPYVKDENIHSPLLDKFMELGVKGGQNANGSQKDGFLKYDKGKPVAIYDPAQKQYVAISDISAKCEQKLGAMPATVKPWKVVVGNPAKEEILKKYFAELKTMDTIGANLARNYAKRSKEIGVKLVSNKVAYCDKDVNTVLLTGFFHAYGPINDYLN
;
A
#
# COMPACT_ATOMS: atom_id res chain seq x y z
N MET A 1 27.22 -11.95 9.82
CA MET A 1 27.22 -11.19 8.58
C MET A 1 26.98 -9.74 8.92
N ASP A 2 27.82 -8.83 8.43
CA ASP A 2 27.54 -7.40 8.48
C ASP A 2 26.35 -7.04 7.55
N TYR A 3 25.90 -5.78 7.60
CA TYR A 3 24.77 -5.35 6.78
C TYR A 3 25.03 -5.45 5.27
N ALA A 4 26.25 -5.16 4.81
CA ALA A 4 26.60 -5.20 3.40
C ALA A 4 26.72 -6.65 2.88
N GLU A 5 27.25 -7.56 3.69
CA GLU A 5 27.36 -9.00 3.39
C GLU A 5 25.98 -9.64 3.14
N LYS A 6 24.94 -9.17 3.84
CA LYS A 6 23.56 -9.61 3.57
C LYS A 6 23.00 -9.14 2.23
N PHE A 7 23.62 -8.14 1.60
CA PHE A 7 23.24 -7.65 0.28
C PHE A 7 24.09 -8.20 -0.87
N GLU A 8 25.12 -9.01 -0.60
CA GLU A 8 25.98 -9.54 -1.67
C GLU A 8 25.23 -10.45 -2.65
N ASN A 9 24.24 -11.22 -2.18
CA ASN A 9 23.39 -12.03 -3.04
C ASN A 9 21.94 -11.98 -2.56
N VAL A 10 21.10 -11.23 -3.29
CA VAL A 10 19.71 -10.97 -2.93
C VAL A 10 18.79 -11.40 -4.06
N SER A 11 17.61 -11.93 -3.71
CA SER A 11 16.56 -12.23 -4.69
C SER A 11 15.30 -11.41 -4.44
N VAL A 12 14.60 -11.03 -5.51
CA VAL A 12 13.23 -10.53 -5.46
C VAL A 12 12.36 -11.46 -6.30
N LEU A 13 11.41 -12.13 -5.63
CA LEU A 13 10.44 -13.02 -6.28
C LEU A 13 9.19 -12.22 -6.69
N GLY A 14 8.71 -12.44 -7.92
CA GLY A 14 7.63 -11.63 -8.49
C GLY A 14 8.10 -10.24 -8.93
N ALA A 15 9.36 -10.15 -9.35
CA ALA A 15 10.07 -8.88 -9.57
C ALA A 15 9.43 -8.00 -10.65
N ALA A 16 8.70 -8.56 -11.62
CA ALA A 16 8.07 -7.79 -12.67
C ALA A 16 6.62 -7.37 -12.33
N GLY A 17 6.10 -7.80 -11.18
CA GLY A 17 4.80 -7.38 -10.67
C GLY A 17 4.77 -5.91 -10.22
N LYS A 18 3.56 -5.39 -9.97
CA LYS A 18 3.35 -4.00 -9.51
C LYS A 18 4.15 -3.66 -8.24
N MET A 19 4.16 -4.56 -7.26
CA MET A 19 4.91 -4.39 -6.01
C MET A 19 6.38 -4.78 -6.17
N GLY A 20 6.65 -5.94 -6.76
CA GLY A 20 8.01 -6.46 -6.93
C GLY A 20 8.92 -5.53 -7.71
N SER A 21 8.41 -4.83 -8.73
CA SER A 21 9.22 -3.87 -9.50
C SER A 21 9.71 -2.68 -8.68
N GLY A 22 8.86 -2.16 -7.79
CA GLY A 22 9.22 -1.10 -6.86
C GLY A 22 10.19 -1.57 -5.78
N ILE A 23 9.98 -2.78 -5.24
CA ILE A 23 10.87 -3.39 -4.25
C ILE A 23 12.25 -3.64 -4.87
N LEU A 24 12.31 -4.27 -6.05
CA LEU A 24 13.55 -4.50 -6.79
C LEU A 24 14.32 -3.20 -7.02
N MET A 25 13.63 -2.14 -7.44
CA MET A 25 14.27 -0.84 -7.65
C MET A 25 14.84 -0.24 -6.36
N LEU A 26 14.09 -0.27 -5.26
CA LEU A 26 14.57 0.23 -3.95
C LEU A 26 15.77 -0.57 -3.45
N THR A 27 15.71 -1.89 -3.58
CA THR A 27 16.81 -2.81 -3.25
C THR A 27 18.03 -2.54 -4.13
N ALA A 28 17.86 -2.32 -5.43
CA ALA A 28 18.95 -1.99 -6.35
C ALA A 28 19.64 -0.67 -5.97
N PHE A 29 18.89 0.35 -5.55
CA PHE A 29 19.46 1.61 -5.07
C PHE A 29 20.26 1.44 -3.79
N GLU A 30 19.75 0.66 -2.83
CA GLU A 30 20.49 0.38 -1.60
C GLU A 30 21.76 -0.41 -1.89
N MET A 31 21.68 -1.44 -2.73
CA MET A 31 22.84 -2.24 -3.13
C MET A 31 23.89 -1.41 -3.88
N ALA A 32 23.46 -0.50 -4.77
CA ALA A 32 24.38 0.41 -5.46
C ALA A 32 25.05 1.39 -4.49
N ASN A 33 24.29 1.92 -3.53
CA ASN A 33 24.86 2.77 -2.48
C ASN A 33 25.88 2.02 -1.64
N LEU A 34 25.66 0.74 -1.34
CA LEU A 34 26.61 -0.11 -0.63
C LEU A 34 27.84 -0.44 -1.47
N SER A 35 27.65 -0.81 -2.75
CA SER A 35 28.75 -1.22 -3.63
C SER A 35 29.72 -0.09 -3.95
N LEU A 36 29.25 1.16 -3.91
CA LEU A 36 30.07 2.35 -4.18
C LEU A 36 30.85 2.84 -2.96
N LYS A 37 30.69 2.23 -1.78
CA LYS A 37 31.44 2.62 -0.58
C LYS A 37 32.88 2.07 -0.61
N PRO A 38 33.88 2.86 -0.19
CA PRO A 38 35.28 2.42 -0.17
C PRO A 38 35.52 1.11 0.60
N GLU A 39 34.85 0.92 1.74
CA GLU A 39 34.97 -0.27 2.58
C GLU A 39 34.42 -1.56 1.95
N ASN A 40 33.59 -1.45 0.90
CA ASN A 40 33.02 -2.59 0.18
C ASN A 40 33.74 -2.87 -1.15
N LYS A 41 34.86 -2.19 -1.40
CA LYS A 41 35.66 -2.42 -2.62
C LYS A 41 36.12 -3.87 -2.68
N GLY A 42 35.79 -4.56 -3.78
CA GLY A 42 36.12 -5.98 -4.00
C GLY A 42 35.00 -6.94 -3.61
N LYS A 43 33.94 -6.49 -2.91
CA LYS A 43 32.73 -7.28 -2.71
C LYS A 43 31.92 -7.33 -4.01
N THR A 44 31.25 -8.46 -4.26
CA THR A 44 30.35 -8.63 -5.40
C THR A 44 28.91 -8.57 -4.93
N PHE A 45 28.10 -7.73 -5.56
CA PHE A 45 26.68 -7.56 -5.27
C PHE A 45 25.87 -8.07 -6.45
N THR A 46 24.90 -8.96 -6.21
CA THR A 46 24.02 -9.53 -7.23
C THR A 46 22.58 -9.52 -6.74
N LEU A 47 21.71 -8.92 -7.55
CA LEU A 47 20.28 -8.82 -7.31
C LEU A 47 19.53 -9.63 -8.37
N HIS A 48 19.03 -10.80 -7.98
CA HIS A 48 18.26 -11.66 -8.84
C HIS A 48 16.81 -11.15 -8.95
N ALA A 49 16.43 -10.69 -10.13
CA ALA A 49 15.05 -10.31 -10.47
C ALA A 49 14.32 -11.54 -11.02
N ILE A 50 13.47 -12.18 -10.21
CA ILE A 50 12.85 -13.46 -10.56
C ILE A 50 11.37 -13.27 -10.86
N ASP A 51 10.93 -13.65 -12.06
CA ASP A 51 9.52 -13.64 -12.47
C ASP A 51 9.25 -14.72 -13.51
N VAL A 52 8.02 -15.23 -13.60
CA VAL A 52 7.68 -16.31 -14.56
C VAL A 52 7.63 -15.82 -16.02
N SER A 53 7.51 -14.52 -16.24
CA SER A 53 7.40 -13.92 -17.58
C SER A 53 8.68 -13.21 -18.00
N GLN A 54 9.34 -13.74 -19.04
CA GLN A 54 10.50 -13.10 -19.66
C GLN A 54 10.16 -11.72 -20.25
N GLU A 55 8.99 -11.59 -20.88
CA GLU A 55 8.50 -10.32 -21.44
C GLU A 55 8.33 -9.27 -20.33
N ALA A 56 7.75 -9.65 -19.20
CA ALA A 56 7.57 -8.76 -18.06
C ALA A 56 8.92 -8.30 -17.48
N LEU A 57 9.92 -9.19 -17.40
CA LEU A 57 11.28 -8.86 -16.98
C LEU A 57 11.97 -7.89 -17.95
N SER A 58 11.80 -8.07 -19.26
CA SER A 58 12.33 -7.11 -20.25
C SER A 58 11.70 -5.73 -20.10
N GLY A 59 10.39 -5.65 -19.88
CA GLY A 59 9.68 -4.41 -19.58
C GLY A 59 10.15 -3.76 -18.27
N LEU A 60 10.38 -4.57 -17.23
CA LEU A 60 10.90 -4.15 -15.93
C LEU A 60 12.25 -3.44 -16.05
N LEU A 61 13.23 -4.03 -16.76
CA LEU A 61 14.55 -3.43 -16.90
C LEU A 61 14.53 -2.08 -17.62
N LYS A 62 13.67 -1.94 -18.64
CA LYS A 62 13.44 -0.65 -19.32
C LYS A 62 12.88 0.40 -18.35
N ASN A 63 11.91 0.01 -17.53
CA ASN A 63 11.31 0.89 -16.53
C ASN A 63 12.32 1.28 -15.45
N ILE A 64 13.11 0.33 -14.93
CA ILE A 64 14.16 0.60 -13.95
C ILE A 64 15.17 1.58 -14.51
N LYS A 65 15.67 1.40 -15.74
CA LYS A 65 16.60 2.34 -16.37
C LYS A 65 16.07 3.78 -16.35
N SER A 66 14.78 3.98 -16.69
CA SER A 66 14.15 5.30 -16.65
C SER A 66 14.08 5.87 -15.22
N GLN A 67 13.79 5.04 -14.23
CA GLN A 67 13.72 5.49 -12.84
C GLN A 67 15.10 5.79 -12.24
N VAL A 68 16.11 4.98 -12.59
CA VAL A 68 17.51 5.21 -12.19
C VAL A 68 18.01 6.51 -12.79
N LEU A 69 17.72 6.80 -14.06
CA LEU A 69 18.04 8.10 -14.67
C LEU A 69 17.44 9.27 -13.88
N LYS A 70 16.13 9.24 -13.62
CA LYS A 70 15.45 10.29 -12.83
C LYS A 70 16.02 10.43 -11.42
N ASN A 71 16.43 9.33 -10.81
CA ASN A 71 17.09 9.35 -9.50
C ASN A 71 18.49 9.98 -9.60
N ALA A 72 19.27 9.61 -10.61
CA ALA A 72 20.62 10.12 -10.84
C ALA A 72 20.63 11.63 -11.09
N GLU A 73 19.70 12.12 -11.93
CA GLU A 73 19.52 13.56 -12.20
C GLU A 73 19.23 14.33 -10.91
N LYS A 74 18.35 13.81 -10.05
CA LYS A 74 18.00 14.44 -8.77
C LYS A 74 19.15 14.41 -7.76
N ASN A 75 20.05 13.44 -7.85
CA ASN A 75 21.14 13.22 -6.90
C ASN A 75 22.52 13.56 -7.47
N ILE A 76 22.61 14.27 -8.61
CA ILE A 76 23.87 14.50 -9.33
C ILE A 76 24.96 15.14 -8.45
N VAL A 77 24.58 16.04 -7.54
CA VAL A 77 25.51 16.69 -6.60
C VAL A 77 26.16 15.66 -5.65
N GLN A 78 25.40 14.67 -5.19
CA GLN A 78 25.93 13.59 -4.37
C GLN A 78 26.76 12.62 -5.20
N LEU A 79 26.30 12.27 -6.41
CA LEU A 79 27.02 11.34 -7.29
C LEU A 79 28.40 11.86 -7.71
N ARG A 80 28.57 13.17 -7.92
CA ARG A 80 29.89 13.79 -8.14
C ARG A 80 30.90 13.47 -7.03
N LYS A 81 30.44 13.41 -5.77
CA LYS A 81 31.31 13.05 -4.64
C LYS A 81 31.65 11.56 -4.63
N VAL A 82 30.67 10.71 -4.97
CA VAL A 82 30.85 9.25 -5.04
C VAL A 82 31.85 8.87 -6.13
N TYR A 83 31.78 9.51 -7.29
CA TYR A 83 32.65 9.25 -8.43
C TYR A 83 33.86 10.20 -8.51
N ALA A 84 34.22 10.90 -7.43
CA ALA A 84 35.29 11.90 -7.45
C ALA A 84 36.67 11.37 -7.89
N ASN A 85 36.90 10.06 -7.72
CA ASN A 85 38.15 9.39 -8.12
C ASN A 85 38.18 8.93 -9.59
N ARG A 86 37.13 9.18 -10.37
CA ARG A 86 37.01 8.79 -11.79
C ARG A 86 37.26 9.99 -12.69
N ALA A 87 38.53 10.23 -13.02
CA ALA A 87 38.96 11.37 -13.85
C ALA A 87 38.40 11.34 -15.29
N ASP A 88 37.92 10.18 -15.74
CA ASP A 88 37.28 9.98 -17.05
C ASP A 88 35.82 10.45 -17.10
N LEU A 89 35.18 10.71 -15.95
CA LEU A 89 33.78 11.14 -15.86
C LEU A 89 33.73 12.67 -15.64
N ILE A 90 33.85 13.41 -16.74
CA ILE A 90 34.01 14.88 -16.72
C ILE A 90 32.65 15.57 -16.58
N GLU A 91 31.71 15.22 -17.44
CA GLU A 91 30.40 15.86 -17.49
C GLU A 91 29.38 15.15 -16.60
N ASN A 92 28.31 15.86 -16.22
CA ASN A 92 27.22 15.25 -15.44
C ASN A 92 26.62 14.04 -16.14
N ILE A 93 26.54 14.08 -17.47
CA ILE A 93 25.99 12.99 -18.26
C ILE A 93 26.85 11.72 -18.16
N ASP A 94 28.18 11.86 -18.05
CA ASP A 94 29.10 10.73 -17.91
C ASP A 94 28.89 10.04 -16.56
N ILE A 95 28.79 10.83 -15.48
CA ILE A 95 28.50 10.34 -14.12
C ILE A 95 27.14 9.65 -14.07
N ILE A 96 26.11 10.26 -14.67
CA ILE A 96 24.76 9.69 -14.73
C ILE A 96 24.77 8.35 -15.48
N ASN A 97 25.42 8.29 -16.65
CA ASN A 97 25.51 7.07 -17.43
C ASN A 97 26.30 5.98 -16.71
N GLN A 98 27.39 6.34 -16.03
CA GLN A 98 28.15 5.41 -15.19
C GLN A 98 27.28 4.86 -14.06
N TYR A 99 26.55 5.72 -13.33
CA TYR A 99 25.67 5.28 -12.25
C TYR A 99 24.54 4.37 -12.74
N ILE A 100 23.90 4.71 -13.87
CA ILE A 100 22.91 3.84 -14.51
C ILE A 100 23.52 2.47 -14.83
N GLY A 101 24.72 2.46 -15.42
CA GLY A 101 25.44 1.23 -15.73
C GLY A 101 25.74 0.41 -14.48
N ASP A 102 26.20 1.04 -13.41
CA ASP A 102 26.55 0.38 -12.15
C ASP A 102 25.31 -0.23 -11.49
N VAL A 103 24.19 0.50 -11.41
CA VAL A 103 22.94 -0.04 -10.86
C VAL A 103 22.41 -1.21 -11.71
N LEU A 104 22.38 -1.07 -13.04
CA LEU A 104 21.84 -2.10 -13.92
C LEU A 104 22.70 -3.37 -13.93
N LYS A 105 24.03 -3.25 -13.78
CA LYS A 105 24.94 -4.41 -13.68
C LYS A 105 24.66 -5.28 -12.45
N LEU A 106 24.07 -4.73 -11.40
CA LEU A 106 23.67 -5.50 -10.21
C LEU A 106 22.50 -6.43 -10.50
N ILE A 107 21.64 -6.09 -11.46
CA ILE A 107 20.35 -6.74 -11.66
C ILE A 107 20.48 -7.86 -12.70
N VAL A 108 20.21 -9.09 -12.29
CA VAL A 108 20.23 -10.27 -13.17
C VAL A 108 18.82 -10.86 -13.25
N PRO A 109 18.15 -10.82 -14.41
CA PRO A 109 16.81 -11.37 -14.57
C PRO A 109 16.85 -12.90 -14.70
N HIS A 110 15.91 -13.58 -14.05
CA HIS A 110 15.73 -15.03 -14.14
C HIS A 110 14.25 -15.39 -14.25
N THR A 111 13.97 -16.46 -15.01
CA THR A 111 12.62 -17.04 -15.12
C THR A 111 12.39 -18.26 -14.23
N HIS A 112 13.38 -18.60 -13.42
CA HIS A 112 13.41 -19.81 -12.61
C HIS A 112 13.83 -19.48 -11.17
N ILE A 113 13.20 -20.15 -10.21
CA ILE A 113 13.39 -19.91 -8.77
C ILE A 113 14.75 -20.36 -8.26
N GLU A 114 15.41 -21.28 -8.97
CA GLU A 114 16.71 -21.86 -8.62
C GLU A 114 17.79 -20.79 -8.45
N ALA A 115 17.64 -19.62 -9.09
CA ALA A 115 18.51 -18.47 -8.93
C ALA A 115 18.55 -17.94 -7.48
N SER A 116 17.51 -18.18 -6.67
CA SER A 116 17.48 -17.74 -5.27
C SER A 116 18.13 -18.70 -4.27
N TYR A 117 18.63 -19.86 -4.72
CA TYR A 117 19.15 -20.90 -3.81
C TYR A 117 20.51 -20.58 -3.19
N LYS A 118 21.16 -19.50 -3.61
CA LYS A 118 22.39 -18.97 -3.00
C LYS A 118 22.22 -17.55 -2.46
N SER A 119 21.00 -17.02 -2.41
CA SER A 119 20.76 -15.71 -1.81
C SER A 119 20.83 -15.78 -0.29
N THR A 120 21.27 -14.69 0.34
CA THR A 120 21.29 -14.51 1.80
C THR A 120 20.05 -13.77 2.30
N LEU A 121 19.39 -13.01 1.40
CA LEU A 121 18.17 -12.27 1.63
C LEU A 121 17.22 -12.44 0.43
N ILE A 122 15.94 -12.64 0.72
CA ILE A 122 14.90 -12.88 -0.29
C ILE A 122 13.71 -11.97 0.01
N PHE A 123 13.39 -11.09 -0.94
CA PHE A 123 12.13 -10.36 -0.96
C PHE A 123 11.10 -11.14 -1.76
N GLU A 124 9.86 -11.14 -1.30
CA GLU A 124 8.77 -11.83 -1.97
C GLU A 124 7.61 -10.87 -2.23
N ALA A 125 7.20 -10.78 -3.50
CA ALA A 125 6.04 -10.03 -3.97
C ALA A 125 5.30 -10.80 -5.09
N ILE A 126 5.17 -12.12 -4.92
CA ILE A 126 4.38 -13.01 -5.77
C ILE A 126 2.88 -12.89 -5.44
N LYS A 127 2.05 -13.60 -6.21
CA LYS A 127 0.59 -13.65 -6.02
C LYS A 127 0.24 -13.90 -4.55
N GLU A 128 -0.75 -13.15 -4.07
CA GLU A 128 -1.33 -13.37 -2.75
C GLU A 128 -2.09 -14.70 -2.77
N ASP A 129 -1.42 -15.76 -2.34
CA ASP A 129 -1.90 -17.14 -2.31
C ASP A 129 -1.07 -17.88 -1.24
N PRO A 130 -1.68 -18.25 -0.09
CA PRO A 130 -0.96 -18.85 1.03
C PRO A 130 -0.21 -20.12 0.64
N ASP A 131 -0.85 -21.00 -0.14
CA ASP A 131 -0.27 -22.30 -0.51
C ASP A 131 0.91 -22.13 -1.45
N LEU A 132 0.80 -21.21 -2.41
CA LEU A 132 1.89 -20.88 -3.31
C LEU A 132 3.10 -20.30 -2.56
N LYS A 133 2.88 -19.32 -1.66
CA LYS A 133 3.96 -18.71 -0.88
C LYS A 133 4.67 -19.74 0.01
N VAL A 134 3.90 -20.56 0.72
CA VAL A 134 4.45 -21.65 1.54
C VAL A 134 5.27 -22.62 0.69
N LYS A 135 4.74 -23.07 -0.46
CA LYS A 135 5.45 -23.98 -1.37
C LYS A 135 6.77 -23.39 -1.85
N VAL A 136 6.76 -22.12 -2.27
CA VAL A 136 7.95 -21.40 -2.76
C VAL A 136 9.00 -21.27 -1.67
N PHE A 137 8.63 -20.78 -0.49
CA PHE A 137 9.57 -20.61 0.63
C PHE A 137 10.12 -21.93 1.14
N LYS A 138 9.27 -22.96 1.25
CA LYS A 138 9.70 -24.29 1.67
C LYS A 138 10.74 -24.87 0.72
N LYS A 139 10.50 -24.80 -0.60
CA LYS A 139 11.47 -25.27 -1.61
C LYS A 139 12.81 -24.55 -1.48
N ILE A 140 12.80 -23.24 -1.27
CA ILE A 140 14.03 -22.46 -1.06
C ILE A 140 14.73 -22.86 0.25
N ASN A 141 13.99 -22.99 1.36
CA ASN A 141 14.53 -23.30 2.67
C ASN A 141 15.16 -24.70 2.76
N GLU A 142 14.63 -25.67 1.99
CA GLU A 142 15.18 -27.03 1.87
C GLU A 142 16.50 -27.08 1.11
N ILE A 143 16.69 -26.23 0.09
CA ILE A 143 17.84 -26.28 -0.81
C ILE A 143 18.93 -25.26 -0.43
N ASN A 144 18.56 -24.07 0.02
CA ASN A 144 19.49 -23.00 0.34
C ASN A 144 20.19 -23.25 1.68
N THR A 145 21.46 -23.66 1.61
CA THR A 145 22.30 -23.98 2.77
C THR A 145 22.70 -22.76 3.61
N LEU A 146 22.59 -21.54 3.06
CA LEU A 146 22.91 -20.29 3.75
C LEU A 146 21.81 -19.85 4.72
N LYS A 147 20.67 -20.57 4.75
CA LYS A 147 19.51 -20.27 5.60
C LYS A 147 19.09 -18.79 5.49
N PRO A 148 18.58 -18.39 4.31
CA PRO A 148 18.31 -16.99 3.99
C PRO A 148 17.25 -16.40 4.91
N TRP A 149 17.23 -15.08 4.92
CA TRP A 149 16.15 -14.30 5.50
C TRP A 149 15.08 -14.00 4.45
N PHE A 150 13.82 -14.05 4.86
CA PHE A 150 12.66 -13.85 4.00
C PHE A 150 11.90 -12.59 4.41
N PHE A 151 11.79 -11.64 3.48
CA PHE A 151 10.95 -10.45 3.58
C PHE A 151 9.76 -10.60 2.65
N THR A 152 8.59 -10.90 3.22
CA THR A 152 7.37 -11.04 2.44
C THR A 152 6.60 -9.71 2.41
N ASN A 153 6.15 -9.33 1.21
CA ASN A 153 5.23 -8.23 0.98
C ASN A 153 3.77 -8.72 0.98
N THR A 154 3.45 -9.84 1.63
CA THR A 154 2.05 -10.24 1.83
C THR A 154 1.27 -9.09 2.44
N SER A 155 0.02 -8.93 2.01
CA SER A 155 -0.87 -7.85 2.43
C SER A 155 -1.84 -8.27 3.53
N SER A 156 -2.07 -9.58 3.71
CA SER A 156 -3.07 -10.06 4.67
C SER A 156 -2.81 -11.44 5.28
N ILE A 157 -1.85 -12.21 4.78
CA ILE A 157 -1.59 -13.57 5.28
C ILE A 157 -0.74 -13.48 6.56
N PRO A 158 -1.12 -14.15 7.66
CA PRO A 158 -0.30 -14.16 8.87
C PRO A 158 1.11 -14.72 8.63
N ILE A 159 2.12 -14.01 9.14
CA ILE A 159 3.54 -14.36 9.03
C ILE A 159 3.85 -15.65 9.78
N SER A 160 3.24 -15.87 10.95
CA SER A 160 3.37 -17.09 11.75
C SER A 160 2.89 -18.34 11.01
N TYR A 161 1.82 -18.21 10.20
CA TYR A 161 1.35 -19.31 9.36
C TYR A 161 2.43 -19.68 8.32
N ILE A 162 2.96 -18.69 7.62
CA ILE A 162 3.99 -18.91 6.60
C ILE A 162 5.27 -19.47 7.24
N ASP A 163 5.73 -18.90 8.36
CA ASP A 163 6.91 -19.35 9.11
C ASP A 163 6.82 -20.84 9.45
N LYS A 164 5.68 -21.25 10.03
CA LYS A 164 5.43 -22.62 10.46
C LYS A 164 5.37 -23.58 9.26
N GLU A 165 4.53 -23.31 8.28
CA GLU A 165 4.26 -24.25 7.18
C GLU A 165 5.46 -24.37 6.23
N ALA A 166 6.24 -23.31 6.05
CA ALA A 166 7.49 -23.33 5.27
C ALA A 166 8.74 -23.71 6.09
N LYS A 167 8.59 -23.94 7.40
CA LYS A 167 9.65 -24.35 8.35
C LYS A 167 10.82 -23.36 8.40
N LEU A 168 10.53 -22.06 8.47
CA LEU A 168 11.54 -21.01 8.34
C LEU A 168 12.25 -20.67 9.66
N GLU A 169 11.76 -21.18 10.80
CA GLU A 169 12.40 -21.07 12.11
C GLU A 169 12.66 -19.60 12.50
N GLY A 170 11.66 -18.73 12.27
CA GLY A 170 11.74 -17.32 12.61
C GLY A 170 12.53 -16.46 11.62
N ARG A 171 13.04 -17.03 10.52
CA ARG A 171 13.79 -16.30 9.47
C ARG A 171 12.89 -15.55 8.49
N ILE A 172 11.65 -15.23 8.87
CA ILE A 172 10.69 -14.48 8.06
C ILE A 172 10.16 -13.27 8.81
N LEU A 173 9.98 -12.18 8.07
CA LEU A 173 9.38 -10.94 8.53
C LEU A 173 8.44 -10.39 7.46
N GLY A 174 7.28 -9.87 7.87
CA GLY A 174 6.45 -9.08 6.98
C GLY A 174 7.06 -7.69 6.81
N VAL A 175 7.39 -7.32 5.57
CA VAL A 175 7.88 -5.98 5.19
C VAL A 175 6.94 -5.46 4.13
N HIS A 176 5.78 -4.98 4.57
CA HIS A 176 4.64 -4.66 3.72
C HIS A 176 4.77 -3.22 3.19
N PHE A 177 5.24 -3.10 1.95
CA PHE A 177 5.25 -1.86 1.19
C PHE A 177 3.87 -1.53 0.64
N TYR A 178 3.59 -0.24 0.49
CA TYR A 178 2.35 0.25 -0.09
C TYR A 178 2.52 0.61 -1.58
N ASN A 179 1.47 0.43 -2.38
CA ASN A 179 1.50 0.71 -3.80
C ASN A 179 1.36 2.23 -4.10
N PRO A 180 2.23 2.82 -4.95
CA PRO A 180 3.49 2.29 -5.48
C PRO A 180 4.65 2.37 -4.47
N PRO A 181 5.48 1.32 -4.30
CA PRO A 181 6.55 1.31 -3.29
C PRO A 181 7.56 2.45 -3.46
N ALA A 182 7.81 2.90 -4.67
CA ALA A 182 8.73 4.00 -4.96
C ALA A 182 8.25 5.36 -4.40
N VAL A 183 6.94 5.53 -4.24
CA VAL A 183 6.30 6.81 -3.89
C VAL A 183 5.82 6.78 -2.44
N GLN A 184 5.23 5.66 -2.03
CA GLN A 184 4.68 5.48 -0.69
C GLN A 184 5.80 5.46 0.35
N LYS A 185 5.61 6.24 1.43
CA LYS A 185 6.60 6.31 2.53
C LYS A 185 6.41 5.21 3.55
N LEU A 186 5.20 4.69 3.70
CA LEU A 186 4.88 3.69 4.71
C LEU A 186 5.46 2.32 4.39
N VAL A 187 6.00 1.67 5.42
CA VAL A 187 6.23 0.22 5.48
C VAL A 187 5.66 -0.28 6.79
N GLU A 188 4.69 -1.19 6.72
CA GLU A 188 4.26 -1.94 7.90
C GLU A 188 5.23 -3.10 8.13
N VAL A 189 5.70 -3.25 9.37
CA VAL A 189 6.62 -4.32 9.77
C VAL A 189 5.92 -5.29 10.71
N ILE A 190 5.78 -6.54 10.27
CA ILE A 190 4.97 -7.55 10.94
C ILE A 190 5.87 -8.66 11.48
N LYS A 191 5.86 -8.78 12.81
CA LYS A 191 6.61 -9.81 13.54
C LYS A 191 5.67 -10.94 13.95
N SER A 192 6.09 -12.16 13.67
CA SER A 192 5.55 -13.33 14.36
C SER A 192 6.25 -13.51 15.72
N GLU A 193 5.68 -14.32 16.60
CA GLU A 193 6.28 -14.61 17.91
C GLU A 193 7.68 -15.24 17.80
N ASN A 194 7.94 -16.00 16.73
CA ASN A 194 9.22 -16.66 16.50
C ASN A 194 10.21 -15.80 15.71
N THR A 195 9.80 -14.62 15.23
CA THR A 195 10.65 -13.77 14.38
C THR A 195 11.94 -13.42 15.11
N LYS A 196 13.07 -13.72 14.47
CA LYS A 196 14.39 -13.48 15.04
C LYS A 196 14.65 -11.98 15.26
N PRO A 197 15.15 -11.55 16.43
CA PRO A 197 15.39 -10.12 16.71
C PRO A 197 16.32 -9.44 15.71
N GLU A 198 17.41 -10.10 15.32
CA GLU A 198 18.40 -9.57 14.39
C GLU A 198 17.82 -9.32 12.97
N LEU A 199 16.79 -10.08 12.59
CA LEU A 199 16.09 -9.91 11.32
C LEU A 199 15.30 -8.59 11.31
N HIS A 200 14.64 -8.28 12.43
CA HIS A 200 13.91 -7.04 12.59
C HIS A 200 14.86 -5.83 12.62
N GLU A 201 15.95 -5.89 13.39
CA GLU A 201 16.92 -4.80 13.46
C GLU A 201 17.51 -4.46 12.08
N PHE A 202 17.82 -5.50 11.31
CA PHE A 202 18.25 -5.35 9.92
C PHE A 202 17.16 -4.69 9.05
N ALA A 203 15.91 -5.12 9.18
CA ALA A 203 14.79 -4.54 8.43
C ALA A 203 14.56 -3.07 8.78
N SER A 204 14.60 -2.69 10.06
CA SER A 204 14.46 -1.30 10.49
C SER A 204 15.59 -0.43 9.92
N MET A 205 16.83 -0.93 9.91
CA MET A 205 17.96 -0.22 9.30
C MET A 205 17.78 -0.06 7.78
N LEU A 206 17.33 -1.10 7.09
CA LEU A 206 17.01 -1.03 5.66
C LEU A 206 15.90 0.00 5.38
N ILE A 207 14.79 -0.05 6.10
CA ILE A 207 13.65 0.86 5.91
C ILE A 207 14.09 2.32 6.13
N LYS A 208 14.93 2.57 7.14
CA LYS A 208 15.55 3.87 7.39
C LYS A 208 16.43 4.33 6.21
N ASN A 209 17.29 3.46 5.68
CA ASN A 209 18.15 3.78 4.53
C ASN A 209 17.33 4.08 3.27
N LEU A 210 16.21 3.38 3.08
CA LEU A 210 15.23 3.65 2.04
C LEU A 210 14.40 4.93 2.28
N ARG A 211 14.65 5.66 3.38
CA ARG A 211 13.96 6.90 3.78
C ARG A 211 12.44 6.70 3.91
N LYS A 212 12.05 5.53 4.41
CA LYS A 212 10.66 5.16 4.66
C LYS A 212 10.30 5.29 6.13
N ILE A 213 9.00 5.27 6.41
CA ILE A 213 8.41 5.34 7.73
C ILE A 213 7.99 3.92 8.10
N GLU A 214 8.71 3.35 9.05
CA GLU A 214 8.37 2.07 9.67
C GLU A 214 7.19 2.23 10.62
N VAL A 215 6.21 1.34 10.53
CA VAL A 215 5.15 1.19 11.52
C VAL A 215 5.04 -0.28 11.93
N PRO A 216 5.23 -0.62 13.22
CA PRO A 216 5.11 -2.00 13.67
C PRO A 216 3.64 -2.45 13.72
N SER A 217 3.39 -3.69 13.35
CA SER A 217 2.08 -4.35 13.51
C SER A 217 2.26 -5.75 14.07
N TYR A 218 1.29 -6.19 14.87
CA TYR A 218 1.22 -7.58 15.30
C TYR A 218 0.79 -8.47 14.13
N ASP A 219 1.19 -9.74 14.20
CA ASP A 219 0.83 -10.74 13.20
C ASP A 219 -0.65 -11.15 13.28
N LYS A 220 -1.51 -10.32 12.66
CA LYS A 220 -2.94 -10.52 12.52
C LYS A 220 -3.34 -10.30 11.07
N ALA A 221 -4.26 -11.13 10.57
CA ALA A 221 -4.68 -11.05 9.17
C ALA A 221 -5.22 -9.65 8.81
N GLY A 222 -4.70 -9.09 7.72
CA GLY A 222 -5.00 -7.74 7.23
C GLY A 222 -4.15 -6.61 7.85
N PHE A 223 -3.36 -6.90 8.89
CA PHE A 223 -2.52 -5.91 9.57
C PHE A 223 -3.30 -4.63 9.95
N ILE A 224 -2.65 -3.48 10.05
CA ILE A 224 -3.33 -2.24 10.43
C ILE A 224 -4.10 -1.68 9.23
N GLY A 225 -3.44 -1.54 8.08
CA GLY A 225 -4.00 -0.86 6.92
C GLY A 225 -5.24 -1.54 6.33
N ASN A 226 -5.09 -2.79 5.86
CA ASN A 226 -6.22 -3.55 5.33
C ASN A 226 -7.22 -3.89 6.44
N GLY A 227 -6.75 -4.11 7.66
CA GLY A 227 -7.58 -4.29 8.84
C GLY A 227 -8.56 -3.14 9.05
N HIS A 228 -8.10 -1.89 8.92
CA HIS A 228 -8.97 -0.71 8.98
C HIS A 228 -9.82 -0.58 7.72
N PHE A 229 -9.19 -0.59 6.55
CA PHE A 229 -9.86 -0.31 5.28
C PHE A 229 -11.01 -1.27 4.97
N MET A 230 -10.85 -2.59 5.19
CA MET A 230 -11.93 -3.53 4.93
C MET A 230 -13.17 -3.27 5.80
N ARG A 231 -12.96 -2.91 7.07
CA ARG A 231 -14.06 -2.58 7.99
C ARG A 231 -14.71 -1.24 7.63
N ASP A 232 -13.90 -0.28 7.19
CA ASP A 232 -14.39 1.01 6.73
C ASP A 232 -15.22 0.87 5.44
N ALA A 233 -14.74 0.07 4.49
CA ALA A 233 -15.46 -0.26 3.25
C ALA A 233 -16.77 -1.00 3.52
N LEU A 234 -16.77 -1.99 4.42
CA LEU A 234 -17.97 -2.69 4.84
C LEU A 234 -19.01 -1.74 5.42
N TYR A 235 -18.58 -0.81 6.27
CA TYR A 235 -19.48 0.18 6.83
C TYR A 235 -20.04 1.13 5.77
N GLY A 236 -19.21 1.62 4.84
CA GLY A 236 -19.69 2.45 3.72
C GLY A 236 -20.75 1.75 2.86
N MET A 237 -20.53 0.47 2.53
CA MET A 237 -21.52 -0.33 1.79
C MET A 237 -22.80 -0.59 2.60
N GLU A 238 -22.68 -0.83 3.90
CA GLU A 238 -23.82 -0.99 4.80
C GLU A 238 -24.67 0.30 4.84
N GLN A 239 -24.03 1.46 4.98
CA GLN A 239 -24.75 2.74 5.00
C GLN A 239 -25.43 3.04 3.67
N ALA A 240 -24.76 2.78 2.53
CA ALA A 240 -25.37 2.96 1.21
C ALA A 240 -26.58 2.03 1.02
N THR A 241 -26.48 0.78 1.48
CA THR A 241 -27.59 -0.18 1.43
C THR A 241 -28.77 0.28 2.28
N LYS A 242 -28.51 0.80 3.48
CA LYS A 242 -29.56 1.36 4.36
C LYS A 242 -30.26 2.55 3.73
N LEU A 243 -29.48 3.51 3.20
CA LEU A 243 -30.04 4.66 2.51
C LEU A 243 -30.84 4.26 1.26
N SER A 244 -30.42 3.21 0.54
CA SER A 244 -31.13 2.75 -0.67
C SER A 244 -32.52 2.16 -0.43
N VAL A 245 -32.95 2.00 0.84
CA VAL A 245 -34.32 1.66 1.18
C VAL A 245 -35.26 2.85 0.95
N GLU A 246 -34.75 4.07 1.12
CA GLU A 246 -35.55 5.31 1.07
C GLU A 246 -35.24 6.17 -0.17
N MET A 247 -34.21 5.82 -0.94
CA MET A 247 -33.79 6.56 -2.13
C MET A 247 -33.17 5.62 -3.18
N PRO A 248 -33.05 6.06 -4.45
CA PRO A 248 -32.36 5.27 -5.46
C PRO A 248 -30.94 4.89 -5.04
N PHE A 249 -30.51 3.67 -5.34
CA PHE A 249 -29.19 3.14 -4.97
C PHE A 249 -28.04 4.03 -5.44
N VAL A 250 -28.11 4.58 -6.66
CA VAL A 250 -27.09 5.48 -7.20
C VAL A 250 -26.96 6.77 -6.40
N GLU A 251 -28.07 7.31 -5.89
CA GLU A 251 -28.06 8.49 -5.00
C GLU A 251 -27.43 8.12 -3.64
N ALA A 252 -27.72 6.93 -3.10
CA ALA A 252 -27.12 6.47 -1.84
C ALA A 252 -25.60 6.27 -1.94
N ILE A 253 -25.11 5.73 -3.06
CA ILE A 253 -23.66 5.61 -3.33
C ILE A 253 -23.02 7.00 -3.45
N TYR A 254 -23.67 7.93 -4.15
CA TYR A 254 -23.21 9.32 -4.25
C TYR A 254 -23.06 9.96 -2.87
N ASP A 255 -24.10 9.88 -2.04
CA ASP A 255 -24.13 10.47 -0.71
C ASP A 255 -22.99 9.94 0.15
N ILE A 256 -22.85 8.63 0.31
CA ILE A 256 -21.81 8.05 1.15
C ILE A 256 -20.40 8.31 0.58
N ASN A 257 -20.21 8.31 -0.74
CA ASN A 257 -18.93 8.68 -1.32
C ASN A 257 -18.59 10.15 -1.01
N LYS A 258 -19.55 11.07 -1.12
CA LYS A 258 -19.38 12.48 -0.79
C LYS A 258 -19.10 12.70 0.71
N ILE A 259 -19.82 12.01 1.59
CA ILE A 259 -19.56 12.05 3.04
C ILE A 259 -18.13 11.64 3.35
N THR A 260 -17.71 10.48 2.83
CA THR A 260 -16.39 9.94 3.13
C THR A 260 -15.25 10.71 2.48
N GLN A 261 -15.49 11.41 1.37
CA GLN A 261 -14.50 12.25 0.72
C GLN A 261 -14.48 13.68 1.28
N ASP A 262 -15.58 14.41 1.10
CA ASP A 262 -15.63 15.85 1.29
C ASP A 262 -15.82 16.20 2.77
N TYR A 263 -16.77 15.54 3.45
CA TYR A 263 -17.04 15.82 4.86
C TYR A 263 -15.95 15.26 5.79
N LEU A 264 -15.32 14.14 5.41
CA LEU A 264 -14.22 13.57 6.18
C LEU A 264 -12.83 14.00 5.68
N ILE A 265 -12.76 14.89 4.69
CA ILE A 265 -11.52 15.47 4.14
C ILE A 265 -10.52 14.36 3.80
N ARG A 266 -10.94 13.43 2.94
CA ARG A 266 -10.13 12.32 2.42
C ARG A 266 -9.80 12.55 0.94
N PRO A 267 -8.68 11.99 0.43
CA PRO A 267 -8.32 12.13 -0.99
C PRO A 267 -9.34 11.46 -1.91
N MET A 268 -9.94 10.36 -1.45
CA MET A 268 -10.95 9.56 -2.17
C MET A 268 -12.09 9.25 -1.20
N GLY A 269 -13.32 9.25 -1.71
CA GLY A 269 -14.44 8.63 -1.02
C GLY A 269 -14.29 7.11 -0.97
N ILE A 270 -15.09 6.46 -0.13
CA ILE A 270 -14.93 5.03 0.15
C ILE A 270 -15.13 4.17 -1.11
N PHE A 271 -16.08 4.52 -1.98
CA PHE A 271 -16.33 3.79 -3.23
C PHE A 271 -15.25 4.06 -4.27
N GLN A 272 -14.70 5.27 -4.31
CA GLN A 272 -13.51 5.55 -5.12
C GLN A 272 -12.30 4.73 -4.68
N LEU A 273 -12.12 4.54 -3.37
CA LEU A 273 -11.03 3.73 -2.84
C LEU A 273 -11.23 2.24 -3.10
N ILE A 274 -12.46 1.73 -2.95
CA ILE A 274 -12.83 0.35 -3.33
C ILE A 274 -12.54 0.13 -4.82
N ASP A 275 -12.97 1.04 -5.70
CA ASP A 275 -12.69 0.95 -7.13
C ASP A 275 -11.18 1.04 -7.40
N TYR A 276 -10.45 1.94 -6.74
CA TYR A 276 -9.01 2.06 -6.94
C TYR A 276 -8.24 0.79 -6.54
N VAL A 277 -8.67 0.11 -5.48
CA VAL A 277 -8.08 -1.16 -5.03
C VAL A 277 -8.53 -2.32 -5.94
N GLY A 278 -9.80 -2.34 -6.33
CA GLY A 278 -10.45 -3.41 -7.08
C GLY A 278 -11.39 -4.21 -6.18
N ILE A 279 -12.62 -4.44 -6.66
CA ILE A 279 -13.67 -5.18 -5.95
C ILE A 279 -13.24 -6.62 -5.69
N ASP A 280 -12.61 -7.25 -6.68
CA ASP A 280 -12.06 -8.61 -6.59
C ASP A 280 -10.94 -8.69 -5.54
N VAL A 281 -10.08 -7.68 -5.49
CA VAL A 281 -9.00 -7.57 -4.49
C VAL A 281 -9.59 -7.37 -3.09
N CYS A 282 -10.58 -6.49 -2.92
CA CYS A 282 -11.29 -6.30 -1.65
C CYS A 282 -11.92 -7.62 -1.15
N GLN A 283 -12.65 -8.34 -2.00
CA GLN A 283 -13.21 -9.64 -1.65
C GLN A 283 -12.13 -10.65 -1.27
N TYR A 284 -11.03 -10.68 -2.02
CA TYR A 284 -9.92 -11.58 -1.74
C TYR A 284 -9.31 -11.30 -0.36
N ILE A 285 -9.03 -10.04 -0.03
CA ILE A 285 -8.53 -9.62 1.29
C ILE A 285 -9.51 -10.05 2.39
N MET A 286 -10.81 -9.76 2.21
CA MET A 286 -11.84 -10.17 3.16
C MET A 286 -11.88 -11.68 3.37
N LYS A 287 -11.75 -12.46 2.29
CA LYS A 287 -11.70 -13.94 2.33
C LYS A 287 -10.48 -14.45 3.09
N VAL A 288 -9.31 -13.84 2.92
CA VAL A 288 -8.09 -14.18 3.67
C VAL A 288 -8.24 -13.83 5.15
N MET A 289 -8.89 -12.70 5.48
CA MET A 289 -9.10 -12.27 6.86
C MET A 289 -10.15 -13.11 7.60
N LYS A 290 -11.22 -13.55 6.92
CA LYS A 290 -12.41 -14.18 7.52
C LYS A 290 -12.11 -15.34 8.49
N PRO A 291 -11.19 -16.29 8.21
CA PRO A 291 -10.87 -17.37 9.15
C PRO A 291 -10.26 -16.90 10.48
N TYR A 292 -9.70 -15.69 10.51
CA TYR A 292 -8.96 -15.14 11.64
C TYR A 292 -9.76 -14.09 12.44
N VAL A 293 -10.93 -13.69 11.95
CA VAL A 293 -11.81 -12.70 12.59
C VAL A 293 -13.12 -13.38 12.99
N LYS A 294 -13.27 -13.66 14.29
CA LYS A 294 -14.41 -14.45 14.81
C LYS A 294 -15.64 -13.59 15.14
N ASP A 295 -15.43 -12.37 15.62
CA ASP A 295 -16.49 -11.52 16.18
C ASP A 295 -17.03 -10.48 15.18
N GLU A 296 -16.69 -10.60 13.90
CA GLU A 296 -17.08 -9.65 12.86
C GLU A 296 -17.38 -10.38 11.56
N ASN A 297 -18.42 -9.93 10.86
CA ASN A 297 -18.70 -10.40 9.51
C ASN A 297 -17.82 -9.66 8.50
N ILE A 298 -16.67 -10.23 8.13
CA ILE A 298 -15.76 -9.68 7.12
C ILE A 298 -16.16 -10.21 5.73
N HIS A 299 -17.30 -9.73 5.22
CA HIS A 299 -17.85 -10.11 3.92
C HIS A 299 -18.92 -9.11 3.46
N SER A 300 -19.00 -8.85 2.15
CA SER A 300 -20.00 -7.96 1.56
C SER A 300 -20.76 -8.64 0.40
N PRO A 301 -22.06 -8.92 0.56
CA PRO A 301 -22.92 -9.39 -0.53
C PRO A 301 -23.00 -8.40 -1.71
N LEU A 302 -22.79 -7.10 -1.45
CA LEU A 302 -22.79 -6.09 -2.50
C LEU A 302 -21.58 -6.25 -3.44
N LEU A 303 -20.41 -6.60 -2.90
CA LEU A 303 -19.24 -6.88 -3.74
C LEU A 303 -19.46 -8.14 -4.58
N ASP A 304 -20.09 -9.18 -4.01
CA ASP A 304 -20.45 -10.40 -4.75
C ASP A 304 -21.34 -10.08 -5.95
N LYS A 305 -22.42 -9.32 -5.72
CA LYS A 305 -23.33 -8.88 -6.78
C LYS A 305 -22.62 -8.10 -7.88
N PHE A 306 -21.70 -7.20 -7.54
CA PHE A 306 -20.96 -6.42 -8.53
C PHE A 306 -20.02 -7.30 -9.37
N MET A 307 -19.39 -8.29 -8.75
CA MET A 307 -18.55 -9.25 -9.47
C MET A 307 -19.35 -10.16 -10.41
N GLU A 308 -20.54 -10.60 -9.99
CA GLU A 308 -21.47 -11.35 -10.85
C GLU A 308 -21.90 -10.53 -12.09
N LEU A 309 -22.00 -9.20 -11.93
CA LEU A 309 -22.30 -8.26 -13.02
C LEU A 309 -21.06 -7.88 -13.85
N GLY A 310 -19.89 -8.43 -13.54
CA GLY A 310 -18.64 -8.14 -14.26
C GLY A 310 -18.02 -6.77 -13.94
N VAL A 311 -18.50 -6.08 -12.91
CA VAL A 311 -17.99 -4.78 -12.47
C VAL A 311 -16.88 -5.01 -11.45
N LYS A 312 -15.66 -4.54 -11.77
CA LYS A 312 -14.45 -4.90 -11.00
C LYS A 312 -13.69 -3.71 -10.42
N GLY A 313 -13.70 -2.55 -11.08
CA GLY A 313 -12.74 -1.48 -10.77
C GLY A 313 -11.30 -1.90 -11.07
N GLY A 314 -10.38 -1.40 -10.25
CA GLY A 314 -8.94 -1.57 -10.29
C GLY A 314 -8.21 -0.39 -10.92
N GLN A 315 -7.00 -0.66 -11.41
CA GLN A 315 -6.12 0.36 -12.00
C GLN A 315 -5.66 -0.03 -13.40
N ASN A 316 -5.52 0.97 -14.27
CA ASN A 316 -4.77 0.89 -15.51
C ASN A 316 -3.26 0.85 -15.24
N ALA A 317 -2.46 0.55 -16.27
CA ALA A 317 -1.00 0.46 -16.15
C ALA A 317 -0.34 1.77 -15.68
N ASN A 318 -0.95 2.92 -16.01
CA ASN A 318 -0.50 4.24 -15.59
C ASN A 318 -0.99 4.66 -14.19
N GLY A 319 -1.70 3.79 -13.46
CA GLY A 319 -2.23 4.04 -12.12
C GLY A 319 -3.58 4.77 -12.07
N SER A 320 -4.16 5.15 -13.22
CA SER A 320 -5.53 5.68 -13.26
C SER A 320 -6.56 4.60 -12.92
N GLN A 321 -7.67 5.01 -12.29
CA GLN A 321 -8.79 4.15 -11.92
C GLN A 321 -9.46 3.52 -13.15
N LYS A 322 -9.94 2.29 -12.98
CA LYS A 322 -10.89 1.62 -13.86
C LYS A 322 -12.29 1.75 -13.29
N ASP A 323 -13.29 1.66 -14.17
CA ASP A 323 -14.69 1.75 -13.79
C ASP A 323 -15.10 0.58 -12.86
N GLY A 324 -15.82 0.93 -11.81
CA GLY A 324 -16.34 0.02 -10.79
C GLY A 324 -17.72 0.48 -10.32
N PHE A 325 -17.90 0.73 -9.02
CA PHE A 325 -19.06 1.46 -8.50
C PHE A 325 -19.24 2.80 -9.22
N LEU A 326 -18.14 3.46 -9.52
CA LEU A 326 -18.09 4.74 -10.20
C LEU A 326 -17.46 4.56 -11.60
N LYS A 327 -17.87 5.43 -12.51
CA LYS A 327 -17.24 5.62 -13.81
C LYS A 327 -16.34 6.84 -13.79
N TYR A 328 -15.18 6.78 -14.44
CA TYR A 328 -14.19 7.84 -14.38
C TYR A 328 -13.95 8.50 -15.75
N ASP A 329 -13.93 9.83 -15.78
CA ASP A 329 -13.33 10.62 -16.86
C ASP A 329 -12.15 11.42 -16.31
N LYS A 330 -10.97 11.26 -16.90
CA LYS A 330 -9.72 11.91 -16.47
C LYS A 330 -9.47 11.83 -14.96
N GLY A 331 -9.79 10.67 -14.36
CA GLY A 331 -9.61 10.39 -12.93
C GLY A 331 -10.66 11.00 -12.00
N LYS A 332 -11.73 11.61 -12.54
CA LYS A 332 -12.86 12.12 -11.75
C LYS A 332 -14.09 11.22 -11.93
N PRO A 333 -14.83 10.91 -10.85
CA PRO A 333 -16.12 10.25 -10.98
C PRO A 333 -17.09 11.08 -11.81
N VAL A 334 -17.74 10.46 -12.80
CA VAL A 334 -18.73 11.11 -13.68
C VAL A 334 -20.08 10.39 -13.72
N ALA A 335 -20.13 9.11 -13.34
CA ALA A 335 -21.36 8.34 -13.28
C ALA A 335 -21.25 7.23 -12.22
N ILE A 336 -22.39 6.65 -11.84
CA ILE A 336 -22.49 5.59 -10.81
C ILE A 336 -23.23 4.39 -11.40
N TYR A 337 -22.71 3.18 -11.17
CA TYR A 337 -23.31 1.96 -11.70
C TYR A 337 -24.60 1.62 -10.96
N ASP A 338 -25.71 1.52 -11.69
CA ASP A 338 -26.98 0.98 -11.21
C ASP A 338 -27.02 -0.54 -11.47
N PRO A 339 -26.96 -1.40 -10.44
CA PRO A 339 -26.95 -2.85 -10.63
C PRO A 339 -28.32 -3.43 -11.01
N ALA A 340 -29.42 -2.69 -10.87
CA ALA A 340 -30.74 -3.12 -11.33
C ALA A 340 -30.92 -2.86 -12.83
N GLN A 341 -30.48 -1.69 -13.29
CA GLN A 341 -30.57 -1.31 -14.71
C GLN A 341 -29.35 -1.76 -15.54
N LYS A 342 -28.28 -2.20 -14.87
CA LYS A 342 -26.99 -2.61 -15.47
C LYS A 342 -26.33 -1.52 -16.33
N GLN A 343 -26.50 -0.26 -15.94
CA GLN A 343 -25.96 0.90 -16.65
C GLN A 343 -25.44 1.95 -15.68
N TYR A 344 -24.62 2.86 -16.18
CA TYR A 344 -24.12 3.99 -15.40
C TYR A 344 -25.09 5.18 -15.50
N VAL A 345 -25.48 5.73 -14.35
CA VAL A 345 -26.28 6.95 -14.23
C VAL A 345 -25.35 8.14 -14.01
N ALA A 346 -25.47 9.20 -14.81
CA ALA A 346 -24.56 10.34 -14.73
C ALA A 346 -24.73 11.08 -13.40
N ILE A 347 -23.62 11.47 -12.79
CA ILE A 347 -23.62 12.22 -11.52
C ILE A 347 -24.30 13.58 -11.72
N SER A 348 -24.18 14.19 -12.90
CA SER A 348 -24.85 15.45 -13.27
C SER A 348 -26.36 15.40 -13.11
N ASP A 349 -26.96 14.21 -13.23
CA ASP A 349 -28.41 14.05 -13.25
C ASP A 349 -28.97 13.93 -11.83
N ILE A 350 -28.13 13.59 -10.85
CA ILE A 350 -28.54 13.29 -9.47
C ILE A 350 -27.90 14.22 -8.42
N SER A 351 -26.75 14.82 -8.70
CA SER A 351 -25.94 15.51 -7.68
C SER A 351 -26.67 16.68 -7.02
N ALA A 352 -27.35 17.54 -7.79
CA ALA A 352 -28.04 18.71 -7.25
C ALA A 352 -29.11 18.33 -6.21
N LYS A 353 -29.90 17.29 -6.51
CA LYS A 353 -30.91 16.75 -5.58
C LYS A 353 -30.27 16.16 -4.33
N CYS A 354 -29.19 15.40 -4.50
CA CYS A 354 -28.46 14.79 -3.39
C CYS A 354 -27.84 15.86 -2.47
N GLU A 355 -27.18 16.87 -3.05
CA GLU A 355 -26.57 17.97 -2.29
C GLU A 355 -27.61 18.80 -1.55
N GLN A 356 -28.78 19.06 -2.17
CA GLN A 356 -29.89 19.71 -1.50
C GLN A 356 -30.37 18.89 -0.28
N LYS A 357 -30.48 17.57 -0.41
CA LYS A 357 -30.88 16.67 0.68
C LYS A 357 -29.83 16.62 1.80
N LEU A 358 -28.54 16.49 1.46
CA LEU A 358 -27.46 16.45 2.44
C LEU A 358 -27.34 17.76 3.23
N GLY A 359 -27.73 18.88 2.62
CA GLY A 359 -27.67 20.21 3.22
C GLY A 359 -26.27 20.81 3.18
N ALA A 360 -26.13 22.02 3.73
CA ALA A 360 -24.88 22.75 3.70
C ALA A 360 -23.73 21.99 4.39
N MET A 361 -22.52 22.17 3.86
CA MET A 361 -21.27 21.79 4.52
C MET A 361 -20.80 22.91 5.46
N PRO A 362 -19.88 22.63 6.41
CA PRO A 362 -19.22 23.68 7.17
C PRO A 362 -18.61 24.75 6.25
N ALA A 363 -18.87 26.03 6.52
CA ALA A 363 -18.34 27.17 5.77
C ALA A 363 -16.80 27.19 5.77
N THR A 364 -16.19 26.54 6.75
CA THR A 364 -14.73 26.42 6.90
C THR A 364 -14.12 25.27 6.11
N VAL A 365 -14.91 24.49 5.35
CA VAL A 365 -14.42 23.38 4.54
C VAL A 365 -13.27 23.81 3.62
N LYS A 366 -12.22 22.98 3.56
CA LYS A 366 -11.10 23.14 2.65
C LYS A 366 -10.87 21.85 1.88
N PRO A 367 -10.50 21.92 0.59
CA PRO A 367 -10.15 20.73 -0.17
C PRO A 367 -9.01 19.96 0.50
N TRP A 368 -9.06 18.62 0.45
CA TRP A 368 -8.04 17.75 1.04
C TRP A 368 -6.59 18.17 0.73
N LYS A 369 -6.30 18.50 -0.55
CA LYS A 369 -4.97 18.96 -0.99
C LYS A 369 -4.48 20.22 -0.25
N VAL A 370 -5.39 21.13 0.07
CA VAL A 370 -5.10 22.36 0.79
C VAL A 370 -4.80 22.04 2.25
N VAL A 371 -5.44 21.04 2.84
CA VAL A 371 -5.25 20.66 4.26
C VAL A 371 -3.94 19.92 4.48
N VAL A 372 -3.66 18.85 3.72
CA VAL A 372 -2.52 17.94 4.00
C VAL A 372 -1.16 18.62 3.85
N GLY A 373 -1.04 19.59 2.94
CA GLY A 373 0.18 20.36 2.75
C GLY A 373 0.33 21.57 3.68
N ASN A 374 -0.65 21.87 4.53
CA ASN A 374 -0.65 23.10 5.31
C ASN A 374 0.10 22.93 6.65
N PRO A 375 1.05 23.81 6.99
CA PRO A 375 1.70 23.81 8.30
C PRO A 375 0.71 23.95 9.47
N ALA A 376 -0.40 24.67 9.29
CA ALA A 376 -1.46 24.88 10.26
C ALA A 376 -2.63 23.88 10.11
N LYS A 377 -2.39 22.69 9.55
CA LYS A 377 -3.44 21.68 9.29
C LYS A 377 -4.29 21.35 10.53
N GLU A 378 -3.69 21.34 11.71
CA GLU A 378 -4.40 20.97 12.94
C GLU A 378 -5.43 22.04 13.33
N GLU A 379 -5.12 23.32 13.16
CA GLU A 379 -6.06 24.41 13.43
C GLU A 379 -7.21 24.42 12.43
N ILE A 380 -6.91 24.18 11.14
CA ILE A 380 -7.91 24.04 10.08
C ILE A 380 -8.91 22.93 10.44
N LEU A 381 -8.40 21.75 10.80
CA LEU A 381 -9.22 20.60 11.15
C LEU A 381 -10.04 20.84 12.42
N LYS A 382 -9.45 21.44 13.47
CA LYS A 382 -10.19 21.80 14.70
C LYS A 382 -11.36 22.73 14.41
N LYS A 383 -11.12 23.80 13.62
CA LYS A 383 -12.18 24.76 13.25
C LYS A 383 -13.27 24.08 12.43
N TYR A 384 -12.89 23.27 11.46
CA TYR A 384 -13.82 22.52 10.61
C TYR A 384 -14.72 21.58 11.40
N PHE A 385 -14.13 20.73 12.25
CA PHE A 385 -14.90 19.75 13.02
C PHE A 385 -15.71 20.38 14.16
N ALA A 386 -15.26 21.50 14.73
CA ALA A 386 -16.07 22.26 15.69
C ALA A 386 -17.38 22.77 15.05
N GLU A 387 -17.32 23.26 13.81
CA GLU A 387 -18.50 23.66 13.05
C GLU A 387 -19.35 22.43 12.68
N LEU A 388 -18.74 21.37 12.14
CA LEU A 388 -19.45 20.12 11.80
C LEU A 388 -20.19 19.53 13.01
N LYS A 389 -19.65 19.68 14.22
CA LYS A 389 -20.26 19.18 15.46
C LYS A 389 -21.57 19.88 15.82
N THR A 390 -21.78 21.13 15.41
CA THR A 390 -22.99 21.91 15.76
C THR A 390 -24.06 21.92 14.67
N MET A 391 -23.72 21.48 13.45
CA MET A 391 -24.67 21.40 12.34
C MET A 391 -25.70 20.26 12.52
N ASP A 392 -26.92 20.48 12.07
CA ASP A 392 -28.01 19.47 12.08
C ASP A 392 -28.45 19.02 10.68
N THR A 393 -27.60 19.26 9.68
CA THR A 393 -27.86 18.77 8.32
C THR A 393 -27.72 17.25 8.26
N ILE A 394 -28.42 16.60 7.33
CA ILE A 394 -28.31 15.15 7.10
C ILE A 394 -26.85 14.78 6.84
N GLY A 395 -26.14 15.56 6.03
CA GLY A 395 -24.74 15.32 5.72
C GLY A 395 -23.82 15.43 6.94
N ALA A 396 -24.02 16.41 7.82
CA ALA A 396 -23.25 16.52 9.05
C ALA A 396 -23.49 15.33 9.99
N ASN A 397 -24.75 14.89 10.12
CA ASN A 397 -25.12 13.73 10.92
C ASN A 397 -24.46 12.44 10.39
N LEU A 398 -24.53 12.18 9.08
CA LEU A 398 -23.86 11.04 8.44
C LEU A 398 -22.35 11.10 8.64
N ALA A 399 -21.73 12.27 8.46
CA ALA A 399 -20.29 12.45 8.64
C ALA A 399 -19.84 12.17 10.07
N ARG A 400 -20.56 12.66 11.08
CA ARG A 400 -20.26 12.38 12.50
C ARG A 400 -20.34 10.89 12.81
N ASN A 401 -21.40 10.22 12.35
CA ASN A 401 -21.57 8.78 12.54
C ASN A 401 -20.44 7.99 11.87
N TYR A 402 -20.08 8.37 10.66
CA TYR A 402 -19.00 7.72 9.91
C TYR A 402 -17.64 7.94 10.57
N ALA A 403 -17.32 9.17 11.00
CA ALA A 403 -16.09 9.47 11.70
C ALA A 403 -15.99 8.70 13.02
N LYS A 404 -17.08 8.63 13.80
CA LYS A 404 -17.16 7.83 15.03
C LYS A 404 -16.89 6.36 14.73
N ARG A 405 -17.51 5.79 13.69
CA ARG A 405 -17.28 4.39 13.30
C ARG A 405 -15.83 4.14 12.87
N SER A 406 -15.24 5.04 12.09
CA SER A 406 -13.84 4.96 11.68
C SER A 406 -12.89 5.01 12.89
N LYS A 407 -13.21 5.80 13.93
CA LYS A 407 -12.48 5.85 15.21
C LYS A 407 -12.61 4.53 15.98
N GLU A 408 -13.83 3.99 16.11
CA GLU A 408 -14.09 2.70 16.76
C GLU A 408 -13.30 1.56 16.12
N ILE A 409 -13.23 1.51 14.79
CA ILE A 409 -12.41 0.54 14.07
C ILE A 409 -10.94 0.67 14.49
N GLY A 410 -10.40 1.89 14.50
CA GLY A 410 -9.03 2.15 14.91
C GLY A 410 -8.73 1.70 16.34
N VAL A 411 -9.57 2.09 17.30
CA VAL A 411 -9.44 1.68 18.72
C VAL A 411 -9.56 0.16 18.88
N LYS A 412 -10.42 -0.48 18.07
CA LYS A 412 -10.55 -1.94 18.05
C LYS A 412 -9.27 -2.64 17.57
N LEU A 413 -8.57 -2.08 16.57
CA LEU A 413 -7.27 -2.61 16.13
C LEU A 413 -6.22 -2.57 17.24
N VAL A 414 -6.23 -1.54 18.09
CA VAL A 414 -5.32 -1.44 19.23
C VAL A 414 -5.70 -2.45 20.32
N SER A 415 -6.96 -2.48 20.74
CA SER A 415 -7.43 -3.40 21.79
C SER A 415 -7.31 -4.87 21.40
N ASN A 416 -7.47 -5.22 20.13
CA ASN A 416 -7.29 -6.58 19.62
C ASN A 416 -5.82 -6.95 19.34
N LYS A 417 -4.86 -6.09 19.71
CA LYS A 417 -3.42 -6.26 19.43
C LYS A 417 -3.16 -6.55 17.95
N VAL A 418 -3.69 -5.69 17.08
CA VAL A 418 -3.29 -5.58 15.67
C VAL A 418 -2.28 -4.44 15.51
N ALA A 419 -2.54 -3.31 16.17
CA ALA A 419 -1.63 -2.18 16.34
C ALA A 419 -1.08 -2.16 17.79
N TYR A 420 0.10 -1.57 18.00
CA TYR A 420 0.67 -1.42 19.34
C TYR A 420 0.08 -0.22 20.09
N CYS A 421 -0.21 0.86 19.37
CA CYS A 421 -0.83 2.05 19.94
C CYS A 421 -1.62 2.84 18.89
N ASP A 422 -2.35 3.86 19.34
CA ASP A 422 -3.15 4.74 18.49
C ASP A 422 -2.32 5.45 17.41
N LYS A 423 -1.07 5.80 17.75
CA LYS A 423 -0.12 6.44 16.83
C LYS A 423 0.17 5.57 15.62
N ASP A 424 0.25 4.25 15.77
CA ASP A 424 0.52 3.33 14.67
C ASP A 424 -0.63 3.35 13.68
N VAL A 425 -1.87 3.21 14.17
CA VAL A 425 -3.10 3.29 13.36
C VAL A 425 -3.17 4.62 12.61
N ASN A 426 -2.97 5.72 13.33
CA ASN A 426 -2.98 7.04 12.76
C ASN A 426 -1.89 7.22 11.69
N THR A 427 -0.67 6.73 11.95
CA THR A 427 0.45 6.84 11.00
C THR A 427 0.16 6.07 9.72
N VAL A 428 -0.38 4.85 9.82
CA VAL A 428 -0.78 4.05 8.64
C VAL A 428 -1.82 4.79 7.80
N LEU A 429 -2.88 5.34 8.40
CA LEU A 429 -3.91 6.01 7.62
C LEU A 429 -3.45 7.36 7.04
N LEU A 430 -2.58 8.08 7.75
CA LEU A 430 -2.00 9.34 7.27
C LEU A 430 -1.01 9.13 6.12
N THR A 431 -0.25 8.04 6.13
CA THR A 431 0.88 7.86 5.20
C THR A 431 0.62 6.84 4.09
N GLY A 432 -0.21 5.81 4.34
CA GLY A 432 -0.59 4.81 3.34
C GLY A 432 -1.88 5.15 2.61
N PHE A 433 -2.86 5.72 3.31
CA PHE A 433 -4.17 6.12 2.76
C PHE A 433 -4.33 7.62 2.56
N PHE A 434 -3.32 8.40 2.98
CA PHE A 434 -3.28 9.85 2.88
C PHE A 434 -4.49 10.58 3.49
N HIS A 435 -5.07 10.05 4.56
CA HIS A 435 -6.09 10.79 5.30
C HIS A 435 -5.53 12.14 5.78
N ALA A 436 -6.38 13.17 5.87
CA ALA A 436 -5.95 14.46 6.41
C ALA A 436 -5.61 14.41 7.91
N TYR A 437 -6.20 13.44 8.62
CA TYR A 437 -6.02 13.19 10.04
C TYR A 437 -6.12 11.68 10.35
N GLY A 438 -5.57 11.28 11.48
CA GLY A 438 -5.69 9.90 11.97
C GLY A 438 -7.10 9.64 12.54
N PRO A 439 -7.67 8.44 12.36
CA PRO A 439 -9.04 8.14 12.80
C PRO A 439 -9.21 8.18 14.32
N ILE A 440 -8.13 7.96 15.09
CA ILE A 440 -8.16 8.05 16.55
C ILE A 440 -7.73 9.47 16.93
N ASN A 441 -8.71 10.34 17.11
CA ASN A 441 -8.55 11.77 17.44
C ASN A 441 -9.74 12.27 18.27
N ASP A 442 -9.68 13.52 18.71
CA ASP A 442 -10.69 14.14 19.59
C ASP A 442 -11.48 15.27 18.93
N TYR A 443 -11.44 15.39 17.59
CA TYR A 443 -12.11 16.47 16.88
C TYR A 443 -13.65 16.45 17.00
N LEU A 444 -14.22 15.27 17.22
CA LEU A 444 -15.67 15.04 17.31
C LEU A 444 -16.10 14.47 18.66
N ASN A 445 -15.22 14.47 19.67
CA ASN A 445 -15.60 14.17 21.06
C ASN A 445 -16.48 15.28 21.60
#